data_AF-M0NHY9-F1
#
_entry.id   AF-M0NHY9-F1
#
_cell.length_a   1.000
_cell.length_b   1.000
_cell.length_c   1.000
_cell.angle_alpha   90.00
_cell.angle_beta   90.00
_cell.angle_gamma   90.00
#
_symmetry.space_group_name_H-M   'P 1'
#
loop_
_entity.id
_entity.type
_entity.pdbx_description
1 polymer ?
#
loop_
_entity_poly.entity_id
_entity_poly.type
_entity_poly.pdbx_seq_one_letter_code
_entity_poly.pdbx_strand_id
1 'polypeptide(L)' 'MALSLFGFASIWPYYPATGSGFAFIGLLVALDDVIEYMTPYPTPLDQLWKRVVHSFVRILEV' A
#
# COMPACT_ATOMS: atom_id res chain seq x y z
N MET A 1 -5.35 -14.94 0.50
CA MET A 1 -5.91 -14.66 -0.84
C MET A 1 -7.43 -14.59 -0.87
N ALA A 2 -8.15 -15.64 -0.42
CA ALA A 2 -9.61 -15.70 -0.56
C ALA A 2 -10.38 -14.63 0.25
N LEU A 3 -10.00 -14.38 1.51
CA LEU A 3 -10.63 -13.38 2.38
C LEU A 3 -10.44 -11.93 1.90
N SER A 4 -9.25 -11.60 1.40
CA SER A 4 -8.95 -10.27 0.87
C SER A 4 -9.70 -10.00 -0.44
N LEU A 5 -9.79 -10.99 -1.34
CA LEU A 5 -10.58 -10.90 -2.56
C LEU A 5 -12.08 -10.83 -2.28
N PHE A 6 -12.58 -11.57 -1.29
CA PHE A 6 -13.98 -11.55 -0.87
C PHE A 6 -14.36 -10.20 -0.26
N GLY A 7 -13.55 -9.65 0.65
CA GLY A 7 -13.75 -8.31 1.21
C GLY A 7 -13.71 -7.23 0.13
N PHE A 8 -12.77 -7.34 -0.81
CA PHE A 8 -12.69 -6.43 -1.96
C PHE A 8 -13.95 -6.51 -2.83
N ALA A 9 -14.33 -7.71 -3.30
CA ALA A 9 -15.48 -7.90 -4.18
C ALA A 9 -16.83 -7.56 -3.53
N SER A 10 -16.95 -7.65 -2.20
CA SER A 10 -18.21 -7.37 -1.48
C SER A 10 -18.43 -5.89 -1.15
N ILE A 11 -17.36 -5.13 -0.89
CA ILE A 11 -17.46 -3.72 -0.46
C ILE A 11 -17.47 -2.77 -1.67
N TRP A 12 -16.63 -3.04 -2.67
CA TRP A 12 -16.41 -2.10 -3.77
C TRP A 12 -17.51 -1.94 -4.83
N PRO A 13 -18.52 -2.84 -4.99
CA PRO A 13 -19.68 -2.55 -5.83
C PRO A 13 -20.44 -1.29 -5.41
N TYR A 14 -20.39 -0.92 -4.13
CA TYR A 14 -21.06 0.26 -3.58
C TYR A 14 -20.22 1.55 -3.72
N TYR A 15 -18.92 1.44 -3.95
CA TYR A 15 -17.99 2.57 -4.11
C TYR A 15 -16.94 2.30 -5.21
N PRO A 16 -17.36 2.12 -6.47
CA PRO A 16 -16.49 1.59 -7.53
C PRO A 16 -15.31 2.50 -7.89
N ALA A 17 -15.50 3.82 -7.83
CA ALA A 17 -14.43 4.80 -8.09
C ALA A 17 -13.35 4.76 -7.00
N THR A 18 -13.77 4.65 -5.74
CA THR A 18 -12.86 4.54 -4.61
C THR A 18 -12.11 3.21 -4.65
N GLY A 19 -12.77 2.11 -5.04
CA GLY A 19 -12.17 0.78 -5.08
C GLY A 19 -11.14 0.55 -6.15
N SER A 20 -11.43 1.07 -7.34
CA SER A 20 -10.45 1.10 -8.42
C SER A 20 -9.25 1.97 -8.05
N GLY A 21 -9.46 3.10 -7.40
CA GLY A 21 -8.39 3.95 -6.87
C GLY A 21 -7.49 3.23 -5.87
N PHE A 22 -8.06 2.58 -4.85
CA PHE A 22 -7.27 1.84 -3.86
C PHE A 22 -6.57 0.60 -4.46
N ALA A 23 -7.22 -0.11 -5.38
CA ALA A 23 -6.58 -1.23 -6.07
C ALA A 23 -5.39 -0.77 -6.92
N PHE A 24 -5.54 0.36 -7.61
CA PHE A 24 -4.46 0.94 -8.42
C PHE A 24 -3.29 1.41 -7.55
N ILE A 25 -3.55 2.12 -6.45
CA ILE A 25 -2.51 2.52 -5.50
C ILE A 25 -1.82 1.30 -4.89
N GLY A 26 -2.59 0.30 -4.46
CA GLY A 26 -2.03 -0.94 -3.92
C GLY A 26 -1.15 -1.69 -4.93
N LEU A 27 -1.52 -1.67 -6.21
CA LEU A 27 -0.70 -2.24 -7.29
C LEU A 27 0.61 -1.47 -7.46
N LEU A 28 0.59 -0.14 -7.41
CA LEU A 28 1.81 0.68 -7.50
C LEU A 28 2.76 0.43 -6.32
N VAL A 29 2.22 0.30 -5.12
CA VAL A 29 3.01 -0.07 -3.92
C VAL A 29 3.63 -1.45 -4.07
N ALA A 30 2.84 -2.45 -4.50
CA ALA A 30 3.37 -3.80 -4.70
C ALA A 30 4.41 -3.85 -5.83
N LEU A 31 4.26 -3.04 -6.88
CA LEU A 31 5.25 -2.92 -7.94
C LEU A 31 6.56 -2.33 -7.42
N ASP A 32 6.48 -1.30 -6.58
CA ASP A 32 7.64 -0.69 -5.93
C ASP A 32 8.41 -1.70 -5.08
N ASP A 33 7.72 -2.46 -4.21
CA ASP A 33 8.31 -3.54 -3.41
C ASP A 33 8.99 -4.62 -4.28
N VAL A 34 8.40 -4.98 -5.42
CA VAL A 34 8.99 -5.97 -6.34
C VAL A 34 10.25 -5.41 -7.00
N ILE A 35 10.27 -4.12 -7.35
CA ILE A 35 11.46 -3.46 -7.90
C ILE A 35 12.57 -3.40 -6.84
N GLU A 36 12.24 -3.08 -5.59
CA GLU A 36 13.19 -3.12 -4.47
C GLU A 36 13.72 -4.55 -4.22
N TYR A 37 12.86 -5.55 -4.35
CA TYR A 37 13.28 -6.94 -4.22
C TYR A 37 14.23 -7.37 -5.34
N MET A 38 14.00 -6.90 -6.57
CA MET A 38 14.80 -7.25 -7.74
C MET A 38 16.05 -6.37 -7.92
N THR A 39 16.09 -5.18 -7.34
CA THR A 39 17.20 -4.24 -7.46
C THR A 39 17.73 -3.87 -6.07
N PRO A 40 19.05 -3.90 -5.84
CA PRO A 40 19.63 -3.57 -4.52
C PRO A 40 19.55 -2.08 -4.15
N TYR A 41 18.66 -1.31 -4.81
CA TYR A 41 18.48 0.11 -4.59
C TYR A 41 17.22 0.37 -3.78
N PRO A 42 17.30 1.16 -2.70
CA PRO A 42 16.13 1.53 -1.91
C PRO A 42 15.19 2.37 -2.78
N THR A 43 13.91 2.00 -2.80
CA THR A 43 12.92 2.69 -3.60
C THR A 43 12.50 4.02 -2.99
N PRO A 44 11.92 4.93 -3.78
CA PRO A 44 11.42 6.21 -3.29
C PRO A 44 10.33 6.08 -2.21
N LEU A 45 9.56 4.99 -2.23
CA LEU A 45 8.48 4.74 -1.28
C LEU A 45 9.02 4.44 0.12
N ASP A 46 10.08 3.65 0.25
CA ASP A 46 10.69 3.31 1.54
C ASP A 46 11.26 4.57 2.25
N GLN A 47 11.82 5.51 1.49
CA GLN A 47 12.26 6.79 2.03
C GLN A 47 11.09 7.66 2.52
N LEU A 48 9.98 7.67 1.78
CA LEU A 48 8.76 8.37 2.18
C LEU A 48 8.16 7.75 3.46
N TRP A 49 8.17 6.41 3.55
CA TRP A 49 7.69 5.67 4.71
C TRP A 49 8.51 5.98 5.97
N LYS A 50 9.85 5.97 5.87
CA LYS A 50 10.75 6.34 6.98
C LYS A 50 10.59 7.79 7.42
N ARG A 51 10.25 8.70 6.50
CA ARG A 51 10.06 10.12 6.84
C ARG A 51 8.72 10.37 7.51
N VAL A 52 7.65 9.80 6.96
CA VAL A 52 6.27 10.11 7.38
C VAL A 52 5.78 9.11 8.41
N VAL A 53 5.70 7.83 8.05
CA VAL A 53 5.05 6.80 8.88
C VAL A 53 5.83 6.53 10.16
N HIS A 54 7.16 6.43 10.09
CA HIS A 54 7.97 6.20 11.28
C HIS A 54 7.84 7.35 12.31
N SER A 55 7.71 8.59 11.84
CA SER A 55 7.47 9.75 12.70
C SER A 55 6.11 9.66 13.39
N PHE A 56 5.06 9.24 12.69
CA PHE A 56 3.72 9.06 13.27
C PHE A 56 3.63 7.89 14.24
N VAL A 57 4.25 6.75 13.94
CA VAL A 57 4.28 5.58 14.84
C VAL A 57 4.96 5.95 16.15
N ARG A 58 6.09 6.67 16.10
CA ARG A 58 6.80 7.11 17.31
C ARG A 58 5.97 8.08 18.16
N ILE A 59 5.04 8.84 17.57
CA ILE A 59 4.11 9.72 18.30
C ILE A 59 3.00 8.92 18.99
N LEU A 60 2.60 7.78 18.42
CA LEU A 60 1.56 6.91 18.97
C LEU A 60 2.08 5.90 20.01
N GLU A 61 3.40 5.68 20.05
CA GLU A 61 4.09 4.79 20.99
C GLU A 61 4.44 5.48 22.34
N VAL A 62 3.77 6.59 22.65
CA VAL A 62 3.80 7.28 23.96
C VAL A 62 2.87 6.57 24.95
#